data_AF-A0A955JNI5-F1
#
_entry.id   AF-A0A955JNI5-F1
#
_cell.length_a   1.000
_cell.length_b   1.000
_cell.length_c   1.000
_cell.angle_alpha   90.00
_cell.angle_beta   90.00
_cell.angle_gamma   90.00
#
_symmetry.space_group_name_H-M   'P 1'
#
loop_
_entity.id
_entity.type
_entity.pdbx_description
1 polymer ?
#
loop_
_entity_poly.entity_id
_entity_poly.type
_entity_poly.pdbx_seq_one_letter_code
_entity_poly.pdbx_strand_id
1 'polypeptide(L)'
;MDVILEHVKTVVGDPLTETMFNVELLGHINGCVAKLVQLGVTPYDGIFVEEDTMWPVIDNPTLKSLVMLFLPGTVNAAFDRTANETVRNSTAQYLSELEERIILEASLTYEV
;
A
#
# COMPACT_ATOMS: atom_id res chain seq x y z
N MET A 1 -10.41 10.50 -7.10
CA MET A 1 -9.78 9.77 -5.99
C MET A 1 -10.38 8.40 -6.03
N ASP A 2 -9.58 7.37 -5.88
CA ASP A 2 -10.04 5.99 -6.10
C ASP A 2 -10.24 5.30 -4.75
N VAL A 3 -11.04 4.23 -4.72
CA VAL A 3 -11.16 3.37 -3.55
C VAL A 3 -9.86 2.58 -3.37
N ILE A 4 -9.36 2.45 -2.14
CA ILE A 4 -8.10 1.76 -1.87
C ILE A 4 -8.17 0.30 -2.33
N LEU A 5 -9.27 -0.39 -1.98
CA LEU A 5 -9.49 -1.79 -2.36
C LEU A 5 -9.52 -1.96 -3.88
N GLU A 6 -10.27 -1.12 -4.60
CA GLU A 6 -10.34 -1.16 -6.07
C GLU A 6 -8.96 -0.97 -6.70
N HIS A 7 -8.18 0.01 -6.22
CA HIS A 7 -6.82 0.24 -6.69
C HIS A 7 -5.94 -1.01 -6.47
N VAL A 8 -5.98 -1.61 -5.29
CA VAL A 8 -5.20 -2.82 -4.99
C VAL A 8 -5.61 -4.00 -5.88
N LYS A 9 -6.92 -4.19 -6.13
CA LYS A 9 -7.44 -5.24 -7.02
C LYS A 9 -6.90 -5.10 -8.44
N THR A 10 -6.77 -3.88 -8.95
CA THR A 10 -6.17 -3.67 -10.28
C THR A 10 -4.71 -4.11 -10.35
N VAL A 11 -3.94 -3.98 -9.27
CA VAL A 11 -2.53 -4.37 -9.22
C VAL A 11 -2.37 -5.88 -9.01
N VAL A 12 -3.20 -6.47 -8.16
CA VAL A 12 -3.21 -7.92 -7.90
C VAL A 12 -3.82 -8.71 -9.08
N GLY A 13 -4.57 -8.05 -9.96
CA GLY A 13 -5.24 -8.67 -11.09
C GLY A 13 -6.57 -9.34 -10.71
N ASP A 14 -7.18 -8.93 -9.61
CA ASP A 14 -8.49 -9.42 -9.17
C ASP A 14 -9.63 -8.59 -9.80
N PRO A 15 -10.64 -9.21 -10.44
CA PRO A 15 -11.74 -8.45 -11.03
C PRO A 15 -12.50 -7.62 -9.99
N LEU A 16 -12.84 -6.37 -10.33
CA LEU A 16 -13.58 -5.50 -9.40
C LEU A 16 -14.92 -6.09 -8.95
N THR A 17 -15.55 -6.91 -9.79
CA THR A 17 -16.82 -7.60 -9.51
C THR A 17 -16.70 -8.84 -8.64
N GLU A 18 -15.50 -9.41 -8.50
CA GLU A 18 -15.25 -10.54 -7.60
C GLU A 18 -15.22 -10.04 -6.16
N THR A 19 -15.82 -10.74 -5.20
CA THR A 19 -15.85 -10.29 -3.80
C THR A 19 -15.38 -11.36 -2.82
N MET A 20 -15.15 -12.59 -3.29
CA MET A 20 -14.76 -13.73 -2.46
C MET A 20 -13.50 -13.46 -1.64
N PHE A 21 -12.54 -12.71 -2.19
CA PHE A 21 -11.25 -12.43 -1.56
C PHE A 21 -11.12 -11.03 -0.95
N ASN A 22 -12.21 -10.25 -0.92
CA ASN A 22 -12.16 -8.89 -0.40
C ASN A 22 -11.68 -8.85 1.06
N VAL A 23 -12.13 -9.80 1.89
CA VAL A 23 -11.77 -9.87 3.31
C VAL A 23 -10.28 -10.10 3.49
N GLU A 24 -9.70 -11.04 2.74
CA GLU A 24 -8.26 -11.33 2.77
C GLU A 24 -7.45 -10.14 2.27
N LEU A 25 -7.84 -9.55 1.13
CA LEU A 25 -7.18 -8.35 0.59
C LEU A 25 -7.21 -7.20 1.59
N LEU A 26 -8.37 -6.91 2.19
CA LEU A 26 -8.52 -5.89 3.23
C LEU A 26 -7.66 -6.17 4.46
N GLY A 27 -7.48 -7.44 4.85
CA GLY A 27 -6.56 -7.82 5.91
C GLY A 27 -5.10 -7.42 5.61
N HIS A 28 -4.63 -7.71 4.41
CA HIS A 28 -3.27 -7.33 3.97
C HIS A 28 -3.12 -5.82 3.78
N ILE A 29 -4.15 -5.15 3.24
CA ILE A 29 -4.19 -3.70 3.12
C ILE A 29 -4.07 -3.05 4.48
N ASN A 30 -4.88 -3.46 5.46
CA ASN A 30 -4.85 -2.89 6.80
C ASN A 30 -3.52 -3.15 7.53
N GLY A 31 -2.89 -4.30 7.29
CA GLY A 31 -1.52 -4.54 7.78
C GLY A 31 -0.50 -3.55 7.20
N CYS A 32 -0.61 -3.23 5.91
CA CYS A 32 0.23 -2.24 5.26
C CYS A 32 -0.07 -0.81 5.74
N VAL A 33 -1.34 -0.45 5.92
CA VAL A 33 -1.76 0.86 6.47
C VAL A 33 -1.27 1.04 7.90
N ALA A 34 -1.40 0.02 8.76
CA ALA A 34 -0.86 0.06 10.12
C ALA A 34 0.64 0.34 10.13
N LYS A 35 1.39 -0.23 9.18
CA LYS A 35 2.80 0.08 8.98
C LYS A 35 3.01 1.54 8.57
N LEU A 36 2.27 2.05 7.59
CA LEU A 36 2.34 3.47 7.18
C LEU A 36 2.07 4.43 8.35
N VAL A 37 1.11 4.11 9.22
CA VAL A 37 0.85 4.85 10.47
C VAL A 37 2.06 4.83 11.40
N GLN A 38 2.66 3.66 11.63
CA GLN A 38 3.86 3.53 12.46
C GLN A 38 5.07 4.29 11.91
N LEU A 39 5.16 4.44 10.59
CA LEU A 39 6.19 5.24 9.92
C LEU A 39 5.92 6.75 9.98
N GLY A 40 4.83 7.18 10.61
CA GLY A 40 4.47 8.60 10.73
C GLY A 40 3.87 9.19 9.45
N VAL A 41 3.36 8.36 8.54
CA VAL A 41 2.71 8.82 7.31
C VAL A 41 1.31 9.33 7.63
N THR A 42 1.21 10.61 7.96
CA THR A 42 -0.06 11.34 7.82
C THR A 42 -0.46 11.24 6.34
N PRO A 43 -1.74 11.03 5.97
CA PRO A 43 -2.99 11.07 6.73
C PRO A 43 -3.53 9.71 7.20
N TYR A 44 -2.71 8.66 7.32
CA TYR A 44 -3.23 7.32 7.68
C TYR A 44 -3.55 7.12 9.16
N ASP A 45 -3.28 8.12 10.01
CA ASP A 45 -3.45 7.99 11.46
C ASP A 45 -4.87 7.56 11.85
N GLY A 46 -4.95 6.49 12.65
CA GLY A 46 -6.22 5.92 13.11
C GLY A 46 -7.12 5.34 12.02
N ILE A 47 -6.65 5.17 10.78
CA ILE A 47 -7.47 4.66 9.67
C ILE A 47 -7.53 3.13 9.71
N PHE A 48 -8.76 2.61 9.66
CA PHE A 48 -9.06 1.24 9.26
C PHE A 48 -9.74 1.29 7.89
N VAL A 49 -9.17 0.58 6.91
CA VAL A 49 -9.68 0.53 5.54
C VAL A 49 -10.78 -0.51 5.42
N GLU A 50 -11.95 -0.07 4.97
CA GLU A 50 -13.10 -0.87 4.58
C GLU A 50 -13.28 -0.86 3.04
N GLU A 51 -14.28 -1.56 2.52
CA GLU A 51 -14.47 -1.78 1.08
C GLU A 51 -14.60 -0.48 0.27
N ASP A 52 -15.22 0.55 0.81
CA ASP A 52 -15.48 1.84 0.16
C ASP A 52 -14.52 2.96 0.60
N THR A 53 -13.51 2.61 1.41
CA THR A 53 -12.56 3.60 1.92
C THR A 53 -11.72 4.19 0.79
N MET A 54 -11.84 5.50 0.64
CA MET A 54 -11.12 6.27 -0.37
C MET A 54 -9.67 6.54 0.05
N TRP A 55 -8.76 6.65 -0.92
CA TRP A 55 -7.38 7.10 -0.66
C TRP A 55 -7.38 8.45 0.05
N PRO A 56 -6.72 8.63 1.19
CA PRO A 56 -6.73 9.94 1.84
C PRO A 56 -5.90 10.97 1.05
N VAL A 57 -6.14 12.26 1.30
CA VAL A 57 -5.44 13.34 0.60
C VAL A 57 -4.01 13.46 1.13
N ILE A 58 -3.03 13.24 0.25
CA ILE A 58 -1.61 13.44 0.53
C ILE A 58 -1.13 14.60 -0.33
N ASP A 59 -0.82 15.73 0.30
CA ASP A 59 -0.48 16.97 -0.40
C ASP A 59 0.89 16.91 -1.09
N ASN A 60 1.87 16.23 -0.47
CA ASN A 60 3.17 16.02 -1.08
C ASN A 60 3.03 15.01 -2.25
N PRO A 61 3.27 15.42 -3.52
CA PRO A 61 3.07 14.57 -4.68
C PRO A 61 4.08 13.40 -4.75
N THR A 62 5.28 13.59 -4.22
CA THR A 62 6.32 12.55 -4.13
C THR A 62 5.88 11.48 -3.13
N LEU A 63 5.53 11.89 -1.91
CA LEU A 63 5.06 10.96 -0.88
C LEU A 63 3.81 10.21 -1.33
N LYS A 64 2.86 10.92 -1.96
CA LYS A 64 1.66 10.32 -2.55
C LYS A 64 2.02 9.22 -3.54
N SER A 65 2.92 9.50 -4.48
CA SER A 65 3.33 8.54 -5.51
C SER A 65 4.01 7.31 -4.89
N LEU A 66 4.86 7.50 -3.89
CA LEU A 66 5.52 6.40 -3.19
C LEU A 66 4.53 5.51 -2.45
N VAL A 67 3.59 6.08 -1.71
CA VAL A 67 2.56 5.33 -0.96
C VAL A 67 1.64 4.56 -1.91
N MET A 68 1.22 5.19 -3.02
CA MET A 68 0.37 4.56 -4.03
C MET A 68 1.06 3.39 -4.76
N LEU A 69 2.40 3.35 -4.82
CA LEU A 69 3.15 2.20 -5.31
C LEU A 69 3.36 1.14 -4.22
N PHE A 70 3.72 1.58 -3.02
CA PHE A 70 4.12 0.72 -1.92
C PHE A 70 3.00 -0.18 -1.42
N LEU A 71 1.80 0.37 -1.16
CA LEU A 71 0.72 -0.40 -0.56
C LEU A 71 0.20 -1.50 -1.51
N PRO A 72 -0.22 -1.21 -2.75
CA PRO A 72 -0.63 -2.27 -3.68
C PRO A 72 0.49 -3.26 -4.00
N GLY A 73 1.74 -2.78 -4.13
CA GLY A 73 2.90 -3.64 -4.38
C GLY A 73 3.17 -4.62 -3.23
N THR A 74 3.04 -4.15 -1.99
CA THR A 74 3.19 -4.98 -0.78
C THR A 74 2.11 -6.05 -0.70
N VAL A 75 0.85 -5.67 -0.99
CA VAL A 75 -0.25 -6.63 -1.03
C VAL A 75 -0.01 -7.66 -2.14
N ASN A 76 0.32 -7.22 -3.36
CA ASN A 76 0.59 -8.13 -4.47
C ASN A 76 1.72 -9.13 -4.17
N ALA A 77 2.82 -8.67 -3.56
CA ALA A 77 3.92 -9.55 -3.17
C ALA A 77 3.52 -10.64 -2.16
N ALA A 78 2.48 -10.41 -1.35
CA ALA A 78 1.96 -11.42 -0.43
C ALA A 78 1.14 -12.52 -1.14
N PHE A 79 0.59 -12.23 -2.33
CA PHE A 79 -0.27 -13.14 -3.08
C PHE A 79 0.39 -13.78 -4.31
N ASP A 80 1.51 -13.22 -4.81
CA ASP A 80 2.19 -13.75 -6.00
C ASP A 80 2.93 -15.07 -5.72
N ARG A 81 2.21 -16.17 -5.92
CA ARG A 81 2.73 -17.55 -5.80
C ARG A 81 3.59 -17.97 -6.98
N THR A 82 3.61 -17.19 -8.06
CA THR A 82 4.28 -17.55 -9.32
C THR A 82 5.68 -16.94 -9.43
N ALA A 83 5.96 -15.89 -8.68
CA ALA A 83 7.28 -15.30 -8.59
C ALA A 83 8.32 -16.35 -8.14
N ASN A 84 9.39 -16.51 -8.92
CA ASN A 84 10.54 -17.30 -8.51
C ASN A 84 11.35 -16.56 -7.42
N GLU A 85 12.33 -17.24 -6.83
CA GLU A 85 13.13 -16.67 -5.74
C GLU A 85 13.83 -15.37 -6.12
N THR A 86 14.40 -15.28 -7.33
CA THR A 86 15.08 -14.07 -7.81
C THR A 86 14.10 -12.89 -7.90
N VAL A 87 12.91 -13.10 -8.46
CA VAL A 87 11.87 -12.06 -8.56
C VAL A 87 11.37 -11.65 -7.18
N ARG A 88 11.13 -12.60 -6.28
CA ARG A 88 10.73 -12.31 -4.90
C ARG A 88 11.78 -11.49 -4.16
N ASN A 89 13.06 -11.86 -4.26
CA ASN A 89 14.15 -11.14 -3.61
C ASN A 89 14.28 -9.71 -4.18
N SER A 90 14.20 -9.56 -5.49
CA SER A 90 14.23 -8.24 -6.13
C SER A 90 13.03 -7.38 -5.75
N THR A 91 11.84 -7.97 -5.65
CA THR A 91 10.61 -7.26 -5.25
C THR A 91 10.68 -6.84 -3.79
N ALA A 92 11.17 -7.71 -2.91
CA ALA A 92 11.37 -7.41 -1.49
C ALA A 92 12.38 -6.27 -1.31
N GLN A 93 13.48 -6.28 -2.06
CA GLN A 93 14.47 -5.19 -2.02
C GLN A 93 13.87 -3.87 -2.51
N TYR A 94 13.13 -3.90 -3.62
CA TYR A 94 12.43 -2.72 -4.14
C TYR A 94 11.41 -2.14 -3.14
N LEU A 95 10.60 -2.98 -2.51
CA LEU A 95 9.63 -2.55 -1.50
C LEU A 95 10.32 -1.98 -0.25
N SER A 96 11.47 -2.54 0.15
CA SER A 96 12.30 -2.01 1.24
C SER A 96 12.84 -0.62 0.90
N GLU A 97 13.33 -0.41 -0.33
CA GLU A 97 13.78 0.92 -0.77
C GLU A 97 12.63 1.94 -0.84
N LEU A 98 11.43 1.51 -1.27
CA LEU A 98 10.24 2.36 -1.24
C LEU A 98 9.88 2.77 0.19
N GLU A 99 9.94 1.84 1.14
CA GLU A 99 9.69 2.13 2.54
C GLU A 99 10.66 3.17 3.09
N GLU A 100 11.97 3.02 2.84
CA GLU A 100 12.98 4.00 3.26
C GLU A 100 12.71 5.39 2.68
N ARG A 101 12.32 5.45 1.40
CA ARG A 101 11.93 6.71 0.73
C ARG A 101 10.67 7.31 1.33
N ILE A 102 9.68 6.50 1.69
CA ILE A 102 8.46 6.97 2.36
C ILE A 102 8.79 7.58 3.70
N ILE A 103 9.65 6.94 4.50
CA ILE A 103 10.08 7.46 5.81
C ILE A 103 10.74 8.83 5.64
N LEU A 104 11.69 8.93 4.70
CA LEU A 104 12.38 10.17 4.40
C LEU A 104 11.38 11.27 3.99
N GLU A 105 10.54 11.02 2.99
CA GLU A 105 9.59 12.00 2.48
C GLU A 105 8.51 12.37 3.52
N ALA A 106 8.05 11.42 4.33
CA ALA A 106 7.10 11.69 5.40
C ALA A 106 7.70 12.61 6.46
N SER A 107 8.94 12.35 6.89
CA SER A 107 9.65 13.23 7.83
C SER A 107 9.86 14.66 7.31
N LEU A 108 10.11 14.82 6.00
CA LEU A 108 10.25 16.12 5.36
C LEU A 108 8.91 16.85 5.21
N THR A 109 7.81 16.10 5.03
CA THR A 109 6.49 16.66 4.76
C THR A 109 5.79 17.13 6.03
N TYR A 110 5.89 16.34 7.10
CA TYR A 110 5.04 16.53 8.28
C TYR A 110 5.78 17.10 9.49
N GLU A 111 7.04 17.55 9.35
CA GLU A 111 7.88 18.15 10.40
C GLU A 111 7.58 17.58 11.80
N VAL A 112 8.14 16.40 12.10
CA VAL A 112 8.20 15.91 13.49
C VAL A 112 9.43 16.49 14.18
#